data_AF-A0A963WGD7-F1
#
_entry.id   AF-A0A963WGD7-F1
#
_cell.length_a   1.000
_cell.length_b   1.000
_cell.length_c   1.000
_cell.angle_alpha   90.00
_cell.angle_beta   90.00
_cell.angle_gamma   90.00
#
_symmetry.space_group_name_H-M   'P 1'
#
loop_
_entity.id
_entity.type
_entity.pdbx_description
1 polymer ?
#
loop_
_entity_poly.entity_id
_entity_poly.type
_entity_poly.pdbx_seq_one_letter_code
_entity_poly.pdbx_strand_id
1 'polypeptide(L)'
;MPKAMFAILSAVSVCGMATASPVHAQYRTKIDNDLSKCYAGAGPAVMVTVSGINAGSGTVRVQSYRGTASDWLKKGRWINRVEAPARAETMTFCLPVPSAGTYAIAVRHDTNGNGKTDLTKDGGGMSNNPSINIFNLGKPSYTKTAISVGNNVKSIRIVMKYM
;
A
#
# COMPACT_ATOMS: atom_id res chain seq x y z
N MET A 1 -14.38 -26.80 72.91
CA MET A 1 -13.06 -26.31 72.44
C MET A 1 -12.59 -27.22 71.30
N PRO A 2 -11.94 -26.70 70.25
CA PRO A 2 -12.45 -26.65 68.87
C PRO A 2 -11.80 -27.74 67.96
N LYS A 3 -12.16 -28.01 66.69
CA LYS A 3 -12.25 -27.13 65.52
C LYS A 3 -12.81 -27.95 64.34
N ALA A 4 -13.85 -27.45 63.69
CA ALA A 4 -14.17 -27.82 62.31
C ALA A 4 -13.23 -27.04 61.38
N MET A 5 -12.63 -27.69 60.38
CA MET A 5 -12.01 -27.02 59.24
C MET A 5 -12.40 -27.77 57.96
N PHE A 6 -13.47 -27.27 57.33
CA PHE A 6 -13.71 -27.48 55.90
C PHE A 6 -12.70 -26.60 55.14
N ALA A 7 -11.77 -27.21 54.41
CA ALA A 7 -10.93 -26.50 53.45
C ALA A 7 -11.63 -26.52 52.09
N ILE A 8 -12.04 -25.34 51.65
CA ILE A 8 -12.73 -25.06 50.39
C ILE A 8 -11.74 -25.18 49.23
N LEU A 9 -12.08 -26.01 48.25
CA LEU A 9 -11.48 -26.03 46.91
C LEU A 9 -11.76 -24.70 46.20
N SER A 10 -10.72 -23.97 45.80
CA SER A 10 -10.85 -22.83 44.87
C SER A 10 -9.90 -23.04 43.69
N ALA A 11 -10.39 -23.70 42.64
CA ALA A 11 -9.73 -23.74 41.34
C ALA A 11 -10.02 -22.43 40.61
N VAL A 12 -9.05 -21.51 40.58
CA VAL A 12 -9.12 -20.28 39.80
C VAL A 12 -8.85 -20.63 38.34
N SER A 13 -9.90 -20.67 37.53
CA SER A 13 -9.80 -20.80 36.08
C SER A 13 -9.45 -19.43 35.48
N VAL A 14 -8.21 -19.25 35.04
CA VAL A 14 -7.77 -18.03 34.34
C VAL A 14 -8.34 -18.08 32.91
N CYS A 15 -9.41 -17.32 32.69
CA CYS A 15 -9.97 -17.10 31.36
C CYS A 15 -8.98 -16.24 30.55
N GLY A 16 -8.33 -16.83 29.55
CA GLY A 16 -7.41 -16.15 28.65
C GLY A 16 -8.13 -15.06 27.85
N MET A 17 -7.78 -13.80 28.09
CA MET A 17 -8.26 -12.69 27.29
C MET A 17 -7.58 -12.72 25.91
N ALA A 18 -8.29 -13.24 24.90
CA ALA A 18 -7.92 -13.03 23.51
C ALA A 18 -8.12 -11.54 23.19
N THR A 19 -7.05 -10.75 23.21
CA THR A 19 -7.10 -9.38 22.70
C THR A 19 -7.23 -9.46 21.18
N ALA A 20 -8.46 -9.40 20.67
CA ALA A 20 -8.69 -9.12 19.26
C ALA A 20 -8.15 -7.73 18.97
N SER A 21 -6.93 -7.64 18.41
CA SER A 21 -6.40 -6.37 17.94
C SER A 21 -7.40 -5.80 16.93
N PRO A 22 -7.81 -4.53 17.08
CA PRO A 22 -8.77 -3.96 16.17
C PRO A 22 -8.16 -3.94 14.78
N VAL A 23 -8.83 -4.57 13.81
CA VAL A 23 -8.57 -4.44 12.36
C VAL A 23 -8.99 -3.03 11.88
N HIS A 24 -8.88 -2.02 12.75
CA HIS A 24 -9.23 -0.64 12.45
C HIS A 24 -8.08 0.00 11.67
N ALA A 25 -8.31 0.10 10.36
CA ALA A 25 -7.72 1.09 9.46
C ALA A 25 -6.18 1.10 9.38
N GLN A 26 -5.59 0.05 8.79
CA GLN A 26 -4.26 0.15 8.14
C GLN A 26 -4.36 1.03 6.89
N TYR A 27 -4.55 2.33 7.12
CA TYR A 27 -4.43 3.37 6.12
C TYR A 27 -3.43 4.40 6.62
N ARG A 28 -2.86 5.13 5.66
CA ARG A 28 -2.01 6.28 5.89
C ARG A 28 -0.64 5.96 6.51
N THR A 29 -0.12 4.77 6.30
CA THR A 29 1.18 4.34 6.80
C THR A 29 2.29 4.73 5.81
N LYS A 30 3.09 5.73 6.17
CA LYS A 30 4.33 6.04 5.42
C LYS A 30 5.40 5.02 5.79
N ILE A 31 6.12 4.53 4.80
CA ILE A 31 7.22 3.57 4.97
C ILE A 31 8.39 3.96 4.05
N ASP A 32 9.59 3.56 4.44
CA ASP A 32 10.76 3.67 3.58
C ASP A 32 10.72 2.63 2.46
N ASN A 33 11.49 2.88 1.39
CA ASN A 33 11.64 1.93 0.30
C ASN A 33 12.58 0.78 0.67
N ASP A 34 12.08 -0.15 1.50
CA ASP A 34 12.83 -1.34 1.90
C ASP A 34 12.52 -2.52 0.97
N LEU A 35 13.44 -2.78 0.02
CA LEU A 35 13.30 -3.86 -0.95
C LEU A 35 13.36 -5.26 -0.33
N SER A 36 13.91 -5.40 0.88
CA SER A 36 14.04 -6.71 1.54
C SER A 36 12.67 -7.34 1.83
N LYS A 37 11.64 -6.52 2.05
CA LYS A 37 10.25 -6.93 2.26
C LYS A 37 9.57 -7.51 1.02
N CYS A 38 10.25 -7.47 -0.13
CA CYS A 38 9.78 -7.99 -1.41
C CYS A 38 10.68 -9.09 -2.00
N TYR A 39 11.61 -9.65 -1.23
CA TYR A 39 12.38 -10.83 -1.68
C TYR A 39 11.59 -12.14 -1.52
N ALA A 40 12.12 -13.22 -2.11
CA ALA A 40 11.52 -14.55 -2.02
C ALA A 40 11.35 -14.99 -0.55
N GLY A 41 10.19 -15.54 -0.21
CA GLY A 41 9.83 -15.94 1.16
C GLY A 41 9.24 -14.80 2.01
N ALA A 42 9.28 -13.55 1.54
CA ALA A 42 8.52 -12.46 2.16
C ALA A 42 7.09 -12.38 1.58
N GLY A 43 6.30 -11.46 2.14
CA GLY A 43 4.96 -11.14 1.67
C GLY A 43 3.89 -11.28 2.76
N PRO A 44 2.64 -10.90 2.44
CA PRO A 44 2.17 -10.45 1.13
C PRO A 44 2.66 -9.02 0.80
N ALA A 45 3.17 -8.82 -0.42
CA ALA A 45 3.73 -7.54 -0.86
C ALA A 45 3.66 -7.37 -2.37
N VAL A 46 3.85 -6.15 -2.85
CA VAL A 46 3.93 -5.81 -4.28
C VAL A 46 5.29 -5.17 -4.57
N MET A 47 6.10 -5.82 -5.40
CA MET A 47 7.32 -5.26 -5.95
C MET A 47 6.99 -4.50 -7.23
N VAL A 48 7.16 -3.19 -7.21
CA VAL A 48 6.72 -2.29 -8.28
C VAL A 48 7.94 -1.73 -9.00
N THR A 49 8.13 -2.13 -10.25
CA THR A 49 9.10 -1.46 -11.14
C THR A 49 8.39 -0.33 -11.88
N VAL A 50 8.79 0.90 -11.60
CA VAL A 50 8.27 2.11 -12.26
C VAL A 50 9.26 2.53 -13.34
N SER A 51 8.76 2.82 -14.54
CA SER A 51 9.58 3.24 -15.69
C SER A 51 9.04 4.49 -16.37
N GLY A 52 9.91 5.18 -17.11
CA GLY A 52 9.61 6.46 -17.75
C GLY A 52 9.60 7.61 -16.75
N ILE A 53 10.30 7.52 -15.62
CA ILE A 53 10.40 8.63 -14.68
C ILE A 53 11.27 9.72 -15.30
N ASN A 54 10.83 10.98 -15.25
CA ASN A 54 11.71 12.11 -15.59
C ASN A 54 12.75 12.25 -14.47
N ALA A 55 13.94 11.69 -14.67
CA ALA A 55 14.97 11.67 -13.63
C ALA A 55 15.57 13.07 -13.40
N GLY A 56 16.10 13.29 -12.19
CA GLY A 56 16.90 14.47 -11.85
C GLY A 56 16.14 15.57 -11.10
N SER A 57 14.81 15.54 -11.05
CA SER A 57 14.02 16.50 -10.27
C SER A 57 12.79 15.86 -9.65
N GLY A 58 12.35 16.38 -8.50
CA GLY A 58 11.08 15.98 -7.91
C GLY A 58 11.10 14.67 -7.12
N THR A 59 9.90 14.22 -6.75
CA THR A 59 9.68 13.06 -5.87
C THR A 59 8.70 12.08 -6.50
N VAL A 60 9.09 10.80 -6.55
CA VAL A 60 8.20 9.70 -6.90
C VAL A 60 7.52 9.18 -5.64
N ARG A 61 6.19 9.21 -5.65
CA ARG A 61 5.31 8.67 -4.62
C ARG A 61 4.63 7.42 -5.15
N VAL A 62 4.77 6.30 -4.45
CA VAL A 62 4.06 5.05 -4.75
C VAL A 62 3.12 4.72 -3.59
N GLN A 63 1.87 4.41 -3.89
CA GLN A 63 0.84 4.13 -2.89
C GLN A 63 0.08 2.86 -3.21
N SER A 64 -0.20 2.06 -2.18
CA SER A 64 -1.13 0.94 -2.26
C SER A 64 -2.52 1.33 -1.77
N TYR A 65 -3.55 0.78 -2.39
CA TYR A 65 -4.96 0.93 -2.02
C TYR A 65 -5.61 -0.45 -2.05
N ARG A 66 -6.68 -0.65 -1.26
CA ARG A 66 -7.57 -1.80 -1.53
C ARG A 66 -8.21 -1.58 -2.91
N GLY A 67 -8.36 -2.66 -3.67
CA GLY A 67 -8.94 -2.64 -5.02
C GLY A 67 -10.46 -2.55 -4.98
N THR A 68 -11.01 -1.54 -4.32
CA THR A 68 -12.46 -1.29 -4.19
C THR A 68 -12.80 0.16 -4.57
N ALA A 69 -14.05 0.41 -4.98
CA ALA A 69 -14.52 1.76 -5.29
C ALA A 69 -14.46 2.73 -4.09
N SER A 70 -14.63 2.21 -2.87
CA SER A 70 -14.64 2.98 -1.63
C SER A 70 -13.25 3.47 -1.20
N ASP A 71 -12.18 2.84 -1.70
CA ASP A 71 -10.81 3.16 -1.32
C ASP A 71 -10.01 3.80 -2.45
N TRP A 72 -10.21 3.35 -3.69
CA TRP A 72 -9.37 3.71 -4.82
C TRP A 72 -9.27 5.23 -5.02
N LEU A 73 -8.05 5.77 -4.88
CA LEU A 73 -7.70 7.19 -4.96
C LEU A 73 -8.51 8.12 -4.03
N LYS A 74 -9.22 7.58 -3.06
CA LYS A 74 -9.94 8.36 -2.05
C LYS A 74 -8.94 8.93 -1.03
N LYS A 75 -9.15 10.18 -0.64
CA LYS A 75 -8.28 10.88 0.31
C LYS A 75 -8.22 10.09 1.62
N GLY A 76 -7.00 9.77 2.06
CA GLY A 76 -6.77 9.03 3.31
C GLY A 76 -7.07 7.53 3.25
N ARG A 77 -7.40 6.97 2.08
CA ARG A 77 -7.69 5.53 1.91
C ARG A 77 -6.55 4.72 1.27
N TRP A 78 -5.36 5.32 1.17
CA TRP A 78 -4.15 4.60 0.83
C TRP A 78 -3.64 3.82 2.05
N ILE A 79 -3.11 2.62 1.84
CA ILE A 79 -2.60 1.73 2.87
C ILE A 79 -1.17 2.14 3.21
N ASN A 80 -0.22 1.82 2.32
CA ASN A 80 1.19 2.18 2.45
C ASN A 80 1.56 3.24 1.41
N ARG A 81 2.51 4.10 1.78
CA ARG A 81 3.12 5.08 0.89
C ARG A 81 4.64 5.03 1.03
N VAL A 82 5.31 4.96 -0.11
CA VAL A 82 6.74 5.20 -0.26
C VAL A 82 6.93 6.50 -1.04
N GLU A 83 7.87 7.33 -0.62
CA GLU A 83 8.33 8.51 -1.36
C GLU A 83 9.85 8.41 -1.52
N ALA A 84 10.36 8.68 -2.72
CA ALA A 84 11.79 8.72 -3.01
C ALA A 84 12.12 9.78 -4.07
N PRO A 85 13.31 10.41 -4.02
CA PRO A 85 13.76 11.31 -5.08
C PRO A 85 13.78 10.61 -6.44
N ALA A 86 13.34 11.30 -7.49
CA ALA A 86 13.32 10.78 -8.86
C ALA A 86 14.74 10.70 -9.44
N ARG A 87 15.52 9.69 -9.04
CA ARG A 87 16.96 9.60 -9.33
C ARG A 87 17.31 8.87 -10.64
N ALA A 88 16.37 8.15 -11.24
CA ALA A 88 16.59 7.34 -12.43
C ALA A 88 15.30 7.16 -13.22
N GLU A 89 15.42 6.92 -14.52
CA GLU A 89 14.26 6.71 -15.42
C GLU A 89 13.46 5.45 -15.07
N THR A 90 14.12 4.47 -14.45
CA THR A 90 13.50 3.26 -13.90
C THR A 90 13.90 3.11 -12.44
N MET A 91 12.92 2.91 -11.57
CA MET A 91 13.10 2.72 -10.13
C MET A 91 12.20 1.59 -9.62
N THR A 92 12.69 0.85 -8.62
CA THR A 92 11.94 -0.25 -8.00
C THR A 92 11.53 0.12 -6.58
N PHE A 93 10.29 -0.24 -6.24
CA PHE A 93 9.68 0.02 -4.95
C PHE A 93 9.10 -1.25 -4.35
N CYS A 94 9.15 -1.38 -3.03
CA CYS A 94 8.44 -2.44 -2.32
C CYS A 94 7.26 -1.89 -1.52
N LEU A 95 6.08 -2.48 -1.72
CA LEU A 95 4.87 -2.13 -0.99
C LEU A 95 4.26 -3.38 -0.33
N PRO A 96 4.57 -3.63 0.96
CA PRO A 96 3.83 -4.60 1.74
C PRO A 96 2.33 -4.32 1.72
N VAL A 97 1.51 -5.36 1.82
CA VAL A 97 0.05 -5.26 1.95
C VAL A 97 -0.41 -6.09 3.16
N PRO A 98 -1.57 -5.80 3.77
CA PRO A 98 -1.92 -6.39 5.06
C PRO A 98 -2.26 -7.88 4.99
N SER A 99 -2.74 -8.35 3.84
CA SER A 99 -3.13 -9.75 3.62
C SER A 99 -3.15 -10.07 2.12
N ALA A 100 -3.29 -11.34 1.76
CA ALA A 100 -3.77 -11.68 0.42
C ALA A 100 -5.10 -10.98 0.12
N GLY A 101 -5.32 -10.59 -1.12
CA GLY A 101 -6.51 -9.87 -1.55
C GLY A 101 -6.31 -9.02 -2.80
N THR A 102 -7.30 -8.19 -3.10
CA THR A 102 -7.30 -7.32 -4.28
C THR A 102 -6.83 -5.92 -3.92
N TYR A 103 -5.82 -5.43 -4.64
CA TYR A 103 -5.20 -4.13 -4.41
C TYR A 103 -5.08 -3.34 -5.72
N ALA A 104 -4.80 -2.05 -5.61
CA ALA A 104 -4.39 -1.23 -6.74
C ALA A 104 -3.24 -0.33 -6.31
N ILE A 105 -2.29 -0.09 -7.22
CA ILE A 105 -1.11 0.73 -6.98
C ILE A 105 -1.24 2.01 -7.79
N ALA A 106 -0.98 3.15 -7.16
CA ALA A 106 -0.88 4.44 -7.81
C ALA A 106 0.54 5.00 -7.66
N VAL A 107 1.08 5.53 -8.74
CA VAL A 107 2.35 6.24 -8.79
C VAL A 107 2.07 7.68 -9.19
N ARG A 108 2.67 8.62 -8.46
CA ARG A 108 2.70 10.04 -8.82
C ARG A 108 4.14 10.51 -8.81
N HIS A 109 4.52 11.29 -9.81
CA HIS A 109 5.78 12.01 -9.83
C HIS A 109 5.49 13.51 -9.73
N ASP A 110 5.80 14.09 -8.56
CA ASP A 110 5.74 15.53 -8.31
C ASP A 110 7.05 16.15 -8.76
N THR A 111 7.09 16.69 -9.98
CA THR A 111 8.32 17.12 -10.66
C THR A 111 8.91 18.40 -10.09
N ASN A 112 8.06 19.27 -9.51
CA ASN A 112 8.45 20.57 -8.97
C ASN A 112 8.50 20.61 -7.43
N GLY A 113 8.09 19.54 -6.75
CA GLY A 113 8.22 19.37 -5.31
C GLY A 113 7.25 20.23 -4.48
N ASN A 114 6.19 20.77 -5.08
CA ASN A 114 5.28 21.67 -4.37
C ASN A 114 4.20 20.92 -3.56
N GLY A 115 4.14 19.59 -3.66
CA GLY A 115 3.19 18.73 -2.96
C GLY A 115 1.76 18.74 -3.52
N LYS A 116 1.44 19.65 -4.43
CA LYS A 116 0.11 19.85 -5.05
C LYS A 116 0.04 19.08 -6.36
N THR A 117 -1.10 18.45 -6.64
CA THR A 117 -1.28 17.76 -7.93
C THR A 117 -1.38 18.78 -9.06
N ASP A 118 -0.37 18.81 -9.93
CA ASP A 118 -0.38 19.59 -11.17
C ASP A 118 -0.43 18.63 -12.35
N LEU A 119 -1.61 18.46 -12.95
CA LEU A 119 -1.80 17.48 -14.03
C LEU A 119 -1.01 17.81 -15.30
N THR A 120 -0.51 19.05 -15.45
CA THR A 120 0.26 19.49 -16.63
C THR A 120 1.77 19.33 -16.45
N LYS A 121 2.24 19.05 -15.22
CA LYS A 121 3.66 18.93 -14.91
C LYS A 121 4.02 17.63 -14.22
N ASP A 122 3.08 17.06 -13.47
CA ASP A 122 3.27 15.82 -12.75
C ASP A 122 3.09 14.62 -13.67
N GLY A 123 3.85 13.57 -13.40
CA GLY A 123 3.64 12.27 -14.00
C GLY A 123 2.70 11.42 -13.17
N GLY A 124 1.96 10.52 -13.81
CA GLY A 124 1.13 9.52 -13.16
C GLY A 124 1.27 8.12 -13.77
N GLY A 125 1.02 7.09 -12.97
CA GLY A 125 0.94 5.70 -13.42
C GLY A 125 0.12 4.85 -12.45
N MET A 126 -0.43 3.74 -12.93
CA MET A 126 -1.21 2.82 -12.09
C MET A 126 -0.91 1.36 -12.46
N SER A 127 -1.19 0.45 -11.52
CA SER A 127 -1.19 -0.99 -11.81
C SER A 127 -2.10 -1.33 -13.00
N ASN A 128 -1.70 -2.34 -13.77
CA ASN A 128 -2.25 -2.75 -15.07
C ASN A 128 -2.08 -1.75 -16.22
N ASN A 129 -1.44 -0.59 -16.01
CA ASN A 129 -1.22 0.43 -17.05
C ASN A 129 -2.45 0.71 -17.94
N PRO A 130 -3.64 0.95 -17.36
CA PRO A 130 -4.82 1.28 -18.15
C PRO A 130 -4.58 2.52 -19.01
N SER A 131 -5.28 2.62 -20.14
CA SER A 131 -5.28 3.83 -20.94
C SER A 131 -5.78 5.02 -20.12
N ILE A 132 -4.97 6.08 -20.10
CA ILE A 132 -5.32 7.36 -19.49
C ILE A 132 -5.83 8.27 -20.62
N ASN A 133 -7.01 8.85 -20.46
CA ASN A 133 -7.59 9.74 -21.45
C ASN A 133 -8.33 10.89 -20.77
N ILE A 134 -8.64 11.95 -21.53
CA ILE A 134 -9.28 13.15 -20.99
C ILE A 134 -10.62 12.83 -20.29
N PHE A 135 -11.35 11.84 -20.79
CA PHE A 135 -12.65 11.40 -20.25
C PHE A 135 -12.56 10.71 -18.88
N ASN A 136 -11.40 10.15 -18.52
CA ASN A 136 -11.19 9.57 -17.20
C ASN A 136 -10.46 10.51 -16.23
N LEU A 137 -10.17 11.75 -16.64
CA LEU A 137 -9.46 12.76 -15.83
C LEU A 137 -8.17 12.22 -15.19
N GLY A 138 -7.48 11.27 -15.84
CA GLY A 138 -6.30 10.65 -15.25
C GLY A 138 -6.58 9.55 -14.22
N LYS A 139 -7.84 9.18 -13.97
CA LYS A 139 -8.27 8.28 -12.88
C LYS A 139 -9.11 7.12 -13.40
N PRO A 140 -8.48 6.10 -14.00
CA PRO A 140 -9.12 4.83 -14.34
C PRO A 140 -9.85 4.21 -13.14
N SER A 141 -10.92 3.45 -13.39
CA SER A 141 -11.70 2.77 -12.35
C SER A 141 -10.85 1.74 -11.60
N TYR A 142 -11.23 1.45 -10.35
CA TYR A 142 -10.57 0.42 -9.54
C TYR A 142 -10.55 -0.94 -10.23
N THR A 143 -11.59 -1.27 -11.01
CA THR A 143 -11.67 -2.52 -11.77
C THR A 143 -10.59 -2.64 -12.84
N LYS A 144 -10.17 -1.52 -13.44
CA LYS A 144 -9.10 -1.49 -14.44
C LYS A 144 -7.71 -1.57 -13.81
N THR A 145 -7.55 -1.09 -12.58
CA THR A 145 -6.26 -1.03 -11.88
C THR A 145 -6.05 -2.16 -10.88
N ALA A 146 -7.09 -2.92 -10.55
CA ALA A 146 -7.06 -3.99 -9.57
C ALA A 146 -6.10 -5.12 -9.97
N ILE A 147 -5.30 -5.55 -8.99
CA ILE A 147 -4.41 -6.70 -9.05
C ILE A 147 -4.72 -7.63 -7.88
N SER A 148 -4.78 -8.94 -8.14
CA SER A 148 -4.83 -9.95 -7.08
C SER A 148 -3.43 -10.21 -6.52
N VAL A 149 -3.26 -10.13 -5.20
CA VAL A 149 -2.02 -10.40 -4.46
C VAL A 149 -2.27 -11.59 -3.56
N GLY A 150 -1.47 -12.66 -3.71
CA GLY A 150 -1.51 -13.83 -2.82
C GLY A 150 -0.70 -13.62 -1.55
N ASN A 151 -0.32 -14.71 -0.87
CA ASN A 151 0.52 -14.64 0.33
C ASN A 151 2.00 -14.32 0.05
N ASN A 152 2.42 -14.41 -1.21
CA ASN A 152 3.78 -14.13 -1.66
C ASN A 152 3.90 -12.73 -2.27
N VAL A 153 5.13 -12.33 -2.59
CA VAL A 153 5.41 -11.11 -3.34
C VAL A 153 4.87 -11.20 -4.76
N LYS A 154 4.14 -10.17 -5.19
CA LYS A 154 3.72 -9.97 -6.58
C LYS A 154 4.55 -8.88 -7.25
N SER A 155 5.24 -9.23 -8.33
CA SER A 155 5.99 -8.27 -9.15
C SER A 155 5.11 -7.65 -10.24
N ILE A 156 5.15 -6.33 -10.38
CA ILE A 156 4.43 -5.60 -11.44
C ILE A 156 5.31 -4.52 -12.06
N ARG A 157 4.97 -4.10 -13.28
CA ARG A 157 5.56 -2.94 -13.94
C ARG A 157 4.53 -1.84 -14.16
N ILE A 158 4.89 -0.61 -13.81
CA ILE A 158 4.09 0.59 -14.05
C ILE A 158 4.87 1.53 -14.97
N VAL A 159 4.20 2.05 -15.99
CA VAL A 159 4.76 3.00 -16.95
C VAL A 159 4.18 4.38 -16.65
N MET A 160 5.06 5.33 -16.37
CA MET A 160 4.67 6.72 -16.15
C MET A 160 4.14 7.35 -17.43
N LYS A 161 3.16 8.23 -17.26
CA LYS A 161 2.62 9.09 -18.29
C LYS A 161 2.73 10.53 -17.82
N TYR A 162 3.15 11.41 -18.72
CA TYR A 162 3.17 12.86 -18.56
C TYR A 162 2.31 13.45 -19.66
N MET A 163 1.66 14.56 -19.38
CA MET A 163 0.85 15.32 -20.34
C MET A 163 1.55 16.63 -20.68
#